data_AF-A0A9D5KJK7-F1
#
_entry.id   AF-A0A9D5KJK7-F1
#
_cell.length_a   1.000
_cell.length_b   1.000
_cell.length_c   1.000
_cell.angle_alpha   90.00
_cell.angle_beta   90.00
_cell.angle_gamma   90.00
#
_symmetry.space_group_name_H-M   'P 1'
#
loop_
_entity.id
_entity.type
_entity.pdbx_description
1 polymer ?
#
loop_
_entity_poly.entity_id
_entity_poly.type
_entity_poly.pdbx_seq_one_letter_code
_entity_poly.pdbx_strand_id
1 'polypeptide(L)'
;PHLCGDRYSLSRRTASFRGMTLSTTREHLLQATVRGIMRPMADMLHECESAVALKPTVFVTGGGATAAAAAYKQDVLFEGKRFEVRKNSSLIGLAKLACE
;
A
#
# COMPACT_ATOMS: atom_id res chain seq x y z
N PRO A 1 5.07 -6.96 -8.17
CA PRO A 1 6.06 -7.27 -7.11
C PRO A 1 5.62 -8.44 -6.23
N HIS A 2 6.32 -9.54 -6.44
CA HIS A 2 6.27 -10.78 -5.69
C HIS A 2 7.73 -11.22 -5.48
N LEU A 3 8.57 -10.30 -4.98
CA LEU A 3 10.03 -10.51 -4.85
C LEU A 3 10.34 -11.70 -3.93
N CYS A 4 9.50 -11.86 -2.89
CA CYS A 4 9.54 -12.99 -1.97
C CYS A 4 8.28 -13.88 -2.12
N GLY A 5 7.67 -13.91 -3.32
CA GLY A 5 6.39 -14.59 -3.54
C GLY A 5 5.16 -13.75 -3.22
N ASP A 6 4.02 -14.42 -3.08
CA ASP A 6 2.71 -13.84 -2.76
C ASP A 6 2.09 -14.59 -1.58
N ARG A 7 1.80 -13.87 -0.49
CA ARG A 7 1.24 -14.46 0.74
C ARG A 7 -0.24 -14.84 0.60
N TYR A 8 -0.94 -14.29 -0.39
CA TYR A 8 -2.38 -14.49 -0.58
C TYR A 8 -2.71 -15.44 -1.73
N SER A 9 -1.69 -16.01 -2.37
CA SER A 9 -1.86 -16.88 -3.54
C SER A 9 -1.25 -18.25 -3.30
N LEU A 10 -2.01 -19.30 -3.61
CA LEU A 10 -1.52 -20.68 -3.66
C LEU A 10 -0.66 -20.95 -4.91
N SER A 11 -0.77 -20.10 -5.93
CA SER A 11 0.11 -20.15 -7.11
C SER A 11 1.47 -19.52 -6.80
N ARG A 12 2.55 -20.12 -7.31
CA ARG A 12 3.92 -19.61 -7.16
C ARG A 12 4.11 -18.38 -8.04
N ARG A 13 3.88 -17.19 -7.49
CA ARG A 13 4.07 -15.92 -8.18
C ARG A 13 5.48 -15.39 -7.98
N THR A 14 6.04 -14.79 -9.03
CA THR A 14 7.37 -14.15 -9.02
C THR A 14 7.27 -12.73 -9.57
N ALA A 15 8.22 -11.87 -9.18
CA ALA A 15 8.28 -10.52 -9.72
C ALA A 15 8.72 -10.53 -11.19
N SER A 16 8.09 -9.69 -12.00
CA SER A 16 8.51 -9.40 -13.37
C SER A 16 8.12 -7.98 -13.76
N PHE A 17 8.86 -7.40 -14.72
CA PHE A 17 8.46 -6.20 -15.45
C PHE A 17 8.00 -6.62 -16.85
N ARG A 18 7.01 -5.91 -17.40
CA ARG A 18 6.45 -6.13 -18.74
C ARG A 18 6.22 -4.79 -19.43
N GLY A 19 6.17 -4.80 -20.76
CA GLY A 19 5.89 -3.60 -21.57
C GLY A 19 7.04 -2.58 -21.59
N MET A 20 8.27 -3.04 -21.43
CA MET A 20 9.45 -2.17 -21.53
C MET A 20 9.73 -1.83 -23.00
N THR A 21 10.27 -0.63 -23.21
CA THR A 21 10.70 -0.08 -24.49
C THR A 21 12.16 0.37 -24.39
N LEU A 22 12.77 0.74 -25.52
CA LEU A 22 14.11 1.37 -25.53
C LEU A 22 14.18 2.69 -24.76
N SER A 23 13.04 3.35 -24.51
CA SER A 23 12.95 4.57 -23.71
C SER A 23 12.67 4.33 -22.23
N THR A 24 12.58 3.06 -21.79
CA THR A 24 12.36 2.74 -20.38
C THR A 24 13.59 3.13 -19.55
N THR A 25 13.34 3.76 -18.41
CA THR A 25 14.39 4.28 -17.51
C THR A 25 14.28 3.63 -16.15
N ARG A 26 15.29 3.84 -15.29
CA ARG A 26 15.26 3.39 -13.90
C ARG A 26 14.05 3.97 -13.14
N GLU A 27 13.69 5.22 -13.40
CA GLU A 27 12.57 5.91 -12.77
C GLU A 27 11.24 5.24 -13.14
N HIS A 28 11.08 4.82 -14.40
CA HIS A 28 9.92 4.02 -14.84
C HIS A 28 9.83 2.69 -14.08
N LEU A 29 10.96 1.98 -13.91
CA LEU A 29 10.99 0.71 -13.18
C LEU A 29 10.72 0.91 -11.67
N LEU A 30 11.24 1.98 -11.07
CA LEU A 30 10.97 2.33 -9.68
C LEU A 30 9.48 2.64 -9.48
N GLN A 31 8.90 3.46 -10.36
CA GLN A 31 7.47 3.79 -10.31
C GLN A 31 6.61 2.53 -10.49
N ALA A 32 6.95 1.66 -11.44
CA ALA A 32 6.26 0.39 -11.64
C ALA A 32 6.36 -0.53 -10.40
N THR A 33 7.51 -0.51 -9.72
CA THR A 33 7.72 -1.25 -8.46
C THR A 33 6.82 -0.72 -7.36
N VAL A 34 6.83 0.60 -7.11
CA VAL A 34 5.99 1.24 -6.10
C VAL A 34 4.51 0.99 -6.39
N ARG A 35 4.07 1.18 -7.64
CA ARG A 35 2.69 0.91 -8.07
C ARG A 35 2.31 -0.53 -7.82
N GLY A 36 3.17 -1.47 -8.20
CA GLY A 36 2.92 -2.89 -7.99
C GLY A 36 2.82 -3.26 -6.51
N ILE A 37 3.59 -2.62 -5.61
CA ILE A 37 3.57 -2.91 -4.17
C ILE A 37 2.23 -2.50 -3.56
N MET A 38 1.68 -1.39 -4.04
CA MET A 38 0.47 -0.80 -3.49
C MET A 38 -0.81 -1.33 -4.15
N ARG A 39 -0.75 -1.85 -5.38
CA ARG A 39 -1.91 -2.38 -6.12
C ARG A 39 -2.74 -3.41 -5.32
N PRO A 40 -2.15 -4.43 -4.65
CA PRO A 40 -2.94 -5.40 -3.89
C PRO A 40 -3.75 -4.76 -2.75
N MET A 41 -3.27 -3.65 -2.18
CA MET A 41 -3.99 -2.92 -1.15
C MET A 41 -5.24 -2.22 -1.72
N ALA A 42 -5.18 -1.75 -2.97
CA ALA A 42 -6.33 -1.19 -3.69
C ALA A 42 -7.37 -2.25 -4.00
N ASP A 43 -6.92 -3.39 -4.53
CA ASP A 43 -7.80 -4.51 -4.85
C ASP A 43 -8.50 -5.03 -3.57
N MET A 44 -7.76 -5.20 -2.47
CA MET A 44 -8.33 -5.63 -1.19
C MET A 44 -9.34 -4.64 -0.59
N LEU A 45 -9.06 -3.33 -0.68
CA LEU A 45 -9.99 -2.31 -0.18
C LEU A 45 -11.29 -2.30 -0.99
N HIS A 46 -11.20 -2.44 -2.32
CA HIS A 46 -12.36 -2.55 -3.19
C HIS A 46 -13.21 -3.78 -2.86
N GLU A 47 -12.59 -4.93 -2.61
CA GLU A 47 -13.30 -6.13 -2.16
C GLU A 47 -14.00 -5.92 -0.80
N CYS A 48 -13.31 -5.26 0.14
CA CYS A 48 -13.88 -4.97 1.46
C CYS A 48 -15.11 -4.04 1.40
N GLU A 49 -15.17 -3.11 0.45
CA GLU A 49 -16.34 -2.22 0.27
C GLU A 49 -17.63 -2.98 -0.04
N SER A 50 -17.53 -4.19 -0.62
CA SER A 50 -18.69 -5.04 -0.87
C SER A 50 -19.29 -5.65 0.41
N ALA A 51 -18.49 -5.74 1.48
CA ALA A 51 -18.88 -6.41 2.73
C ALA A 51 -19.11 -5.42 3.88
N VAL A 52 -18.40 -4.29 3.91
CA VAL A 52 -18.45 -3.33 5.01
C VAL A 52 -18.36 -1.88 4.50
N ALA A 53 -19.09 -0.99 5.17
CA ALA A 53 -18.97 0.45 4.92
C ALA A 53 -17.59 0.97 5.35
N LEU A 54 -16.76 1.34 4.38
CA LEU A 54 -15.43 1.89 4.65
C LEU A 54 -15.49 3.37 5.01
N LYS A 55 -14.71 3.75 6.01
CA LYS A 55 -14.47 5.17 6.34
C LYS A 55 -13.64 5.85 5.24
N PRO A 56 -13.80 7.17 5.06
CA PRO A 56 -13.04 7.91 4.05
C PRO A 56 -11.56 8.06 4.40
N THR A 57 -11.19 7.91 5.67
CA THR A 57 -9.81 8.11 6.14
C THR A 57 -9.10 6.77 6.36
N VAL A 58 -7.92 6.63 5.77
CA VAL A 58 -7.00 5.52 5.96
C VAL A 58 -5.81 5.99 6.78
N PHE A 59 -5.56 5.35 7.92
CA PHE A 59 -4.38 5.63 8.73
C PHE A 59 -3.21 4.77 8.28
N VAL A 60 -2.07 5.41 8.01
CA VAL A 60 -0.82 4.74 7.63
C VAL A 60 0.21 4.93 8.74
N THR A 61 0.87 3.84 9.12
CA THR A 61 1.89 3.83 10.17
C THR A 61 3.07 2.94 9.78
N GLY A 62 4.13 2.98 10.59
CA GLY A 62 5.39 2.26 10.36
C GLY A 62 6.41 3.02 9.52
N GLY A 63 7.59 2.44 9.34
CA GLY A 63 8.75 3.11 8.71
C GLY A 63 8.53 3.54 7.25
N GLY A 64 7.59 2.91 6.54
CA GLY A 64 7.24 3.27 5.16
C GLY A 64 6.15 4.36 5.06
N ALA A 65 5.60 4.84 6.18
CA ALA A 65 4.54 5.84 6.20
C ALA A 65 5.12 7.26 6.10
N THR A 66 5.61 7.63 4.92
CA THR A 66 6.07 8.99 4.62
C THR A 66 4.95 9.84 4.02
N ALA A 67 5.08 11.16 4.10
CA ALA A 67 4.12 12.09 3.47
C ALA A 67 4.03 11.87 1.95
N ALA A 68 5.16 11.63 1.29
CA ALA A 68 5.20 11.34 -0.14
C ALA A 68 4.47 10.03 -0.51
N ALA A 69 4.64 8.98 0.30
CA ALA A 69 3.93 7.72 0.09
C ALA A 69 2.42 7.87 0.34
N ALA A 70 2.02 8.68 1.32
CA ALA A 70 0.61 8.98 1.59
C ALA A 70 -0.03 9.78 0.45
N ALA A 71 0.66 10.83 -0.05
CA ALA A 71 0.21 11.61 -1.19
C ALA A 71 0.07 10.74 -2.45
N TYR A 72 1.08 9.92 -2.77
CA TYR A 72 1.00 9.01 -3.92
C TYR A 72 -0.19 8.04 -3.82
N LYS A 73 -0.48 7.50 -2.62
CA LYS A 73 -1.65 6.65 -2.41
C LYS A 73 -2.94 7.42 -2.70
N GLN A 74 -3.10 8.58 -2.07
CA GLN A 74 -4.29 9.40 -2.19
C GLN A 74 -4.54 9.88 -3.63
N ASP A 75 -3.50 10.40 -4.29
CA ASP A 75 -3.65 11.12 -5.56
C ASP A 75 -3.63 10.18 -6.78
N VAL A 76 -3.07 8.97 -6.65
CA VAL A 76 -2.85 8.07 -7.80
C VAL A 76 -3.58 6.75 -7.68
N LEU A 77 -3.79 6.22 -6.47
CA LEU A 77 -4.23 4.83 -6.30
C LEU A 77 -5.61 4.69 -5.62
N PHE A 78 -5.99 5.63 -4.78
CA PHE A 78 -7.16 5.52 -3.91
C PHE A 78 -8.03 6.77 -4.00
N GLU A 79 -8.76 6.88 -5.11
CA GLU A 79 -9.67 7.99 -5.35
C GLU A 79 -10.69 8.14 -4.20
N GLY A 80 -10.89 9.37 -3.75
CA GLY A 80 -11.87 9.69 -2.69
C GLY A 80 -11.49 9.24 -1.27
N LYS A 81 -10.28 8.71 -1.04
CA LYS A 81 -9.78 8.35 0.30
C LYS A 81 -8.73 9.33 0.79
N ARG A 82 -8.79 9.69 2.08
CA ARG A 82 -7.78 10.54 2.75
C ARG A 82 -6.75 9.68 3.45
N PHE A 83 -5.46 9.88 3.18
CA PHE A 83 -4.38 9.16 3.86
C PHE A 83 -3.74 10.01 4.95
N GLU A 84 -3.78 9.52 6.19
CA GLU A 84 -3.20 10.20 7.35
C GLU A 84 -2.07 9.38 7.98
N VAL A 85 -0.88 9.97 8.04
CA VAL A 85 0.28 9.34 8.68
C VAL A 85 0.15 9.45 10.20
N ARG A 86 0.15 8.31 10.88
CA ARG A 86 0.19 8.22 12.34
C ARG A 86 1.50 7.61 12.80
N LYS A 87 2.23 8.33 13.63
CA LYS A 87 3.50 7.87 14.20
C LYS A 87 3.25 6.99 15.43
N ASN A 88 4.13 6.03 15.65
CA ASN A 88 4.21 5.22 16.87
C ASN A 88 2.90 4.52 17.27
N SER A 89 2.04 4.14 16.31
CA SER A 89 0.74 3.55 16.61
C SER A 89 0.85 2.25 17.42
N SER A 90 1.88 1.43 17.16
CA SER A 90 2.14 0.22 17.95
C SER A 90 2.49 0.53 19.40
N LEU A 91 3.39 1.49 19.66
CA LEU A 91 3.79 1.88 21.02
C LEU A 91 2.64 2.54 21.78
N ILE A 92 1.86 3.39 21.10
CA ILE A 92 0.67 4.02 21.68
C ILE A 92 -0.38 2.95 22.03
N GLY A 93 -0.56 1.93 21.18
CA GLY A 93 -1.44 0.81 21.45
C GLY A 93 -1.03 0.04 22.70
N LEU A 94 0.26 -0.28 22.83
CA LEU A 94 0.81 -0.92 24.03
C LEU A 94 0.59 -0.08 25.30
N ALA A 95 0.88 1.22 25.24
CA ALA A 95 0.69 2.11 26.38
C ALA A 95 -0.77 2.17 26.83
N LYS A 96 -1.73 2.17 25.89
CA LYS A 96 -3.17 2.14 26.21
C LYS A 96 -3.55 0.86 26.94
N LEU A 97 -3.15 -0.29 26.42
CA LEU A 97 -3.45 -1.59 27.03
C LEU A 97 -2.80 -1.76 28.40
N ALA A 98 -1.64 -1.15 28.64
CA ALA A 98 -0.97 -1.21 29.94
C ALA A 98 -1.60 -0.31 31.01
N CYS A 99 -2.44 0.66 30.60
CA CYS A 99 -3.17 1.56 31.50
C CYS A 99 -4.63 1.16 31.72
N GLU A 100 -5.09 0.09 31.06
CA GLU A 100 -6.38 -0.58 31.33
C GLU A 100 -6.21 -1.63 32.45
#